data_AF-A0A943WWE8-F1
#
_entry.id   AF-A0A943WWE8-F1
#
_cell.length_a   1.000
_cell.length_b   1.000
_cell.length_c   1.000
_cell.angle_alpha   90.00
_cell.angle_beta   90.00
_cell.angle_gamma   90.00
#
_symmetry.space_group_name_H-M   'P 1'
#
loop_
_entity.id
_entity.type
_entity.pdbx_description
1 polymer ?
#
loop_
_entity_poly.entity_id
_entity_poly.type
_entity_poly.pdbx_seq_one_letter_code
_entity_poly.pdbx_strand_id
1 'polypeptide(L)'
;MKHTKYLHIHDWNYWWGYYRCGKDWDTFNGAEFSLTEDEAGEKSFFHFDFYNLPALHQMIQDGEFIEPESPDYLNFLKQAERLKSGEQDWFVGALYYPHFSPDLAFCNAPAQSGAPLTQLLSPAVPPYYGVIFLREEQPLSPKVLTHWVERLSQPLFGAPFSCTLADVPTRQMAMKNFEEEMRGFHGTNPET
;
A
#
# COMPACT_ATOMS: atom_id res chain seq x y z
N MET A 1 -12.45 -14.03 -19.64
CA MET A 1 -11.72 -12.76 -19.83
C MET A 1 -11.16 -12.34 -18.48
N LYS A 2 -9.91 -11.86 -18.40
CA LYS A 2 -9.46 -11.18 -17.17
C LYS A 2 -10.19 -9.84 -17.11
N HIS A 3 -10.86 -9.56 -15.99
CA HIS A 3 -11.44 -8.23 -15.74
C HIS A 3 -10.29 -7.26 -15.46
N THR A 4 -10.38 -6.02 -15.93
CA THR A 4 -9.41 -4.97 -15.62
C THR A 4 -9.91 -4.17 -14.43
N LYS A 5 -9.04 -3.96 -13.43
CA LYS A 5 -9.22 -2.99 -12.35
C LYS A 5 -8.40 -1.74 -12.64
N TYR A 6 -8.89 -0.61 -12.17
CA TYR A 6 -8.22 0.68 -12.30
C TYR A 6 -7.60 1.07 -10.96
N LEU A 7 -6.32 1.42 -10.98
CA LEU A 7 -5.53 1.81 -9.81
C LEU A 7 -5.45 3.32 -9.74
N HIS A 8 -5.87 3.88 -8.61
CA HIS A 8 -5.86 5.32 -8.35
C HIS A 8 -4.93 5.61 -7.18
N ILE A 9 -3.83 6.31 -7.45
CA ILE A 9 -2.87 6.73 -6.41
C ILE A 9 -3.30 8.10 -5.91
N HIS A 10 -3.57 8.22 -4.61
CA HIS A 10 -4.15 9.43 -4.02
C HIS A 10 -3.11 10.40 -3.49
N ASP A 11 -1.98 9.89 -3.01
CA ASP A 11 -0.93 10.71 -2.40
C ASP A 11 0.04 11.26 -3.47
N TRP A 12 0.16 12.59 -3.53
CA TRP A 12 1.13 13.28 -4.37
C TRP A 12 2.58 12.97 -4.00
N ASN A 13 2.87 12.60 -2.75
CA ASN A 13 4.21 12.20 -2.30
C ASN A 13 4.77 11.06 -3.17
N TYR A 14 3.92 10.12 -3.58
CA TYR A 14 4.30 9.04 -4.48
C TYR A 14 4.81 9.59 -5.82
N TRP A 15 4.07 10.53 -6.43
CA TRP A 15 4.43 11.12 -7.71
C TRP A 15 5.65 12.04 -7.60
N TRP A 16 5.79 12.76 -6.49
CA TRP A 16 6.96 13.58 -6.22
C TRP A 16 8.23 12.73 -6.12
N GLY A 17 8.18 11.60 -5.41
CA GLY A 17 9.26 10.63 -5.35
C GLY A 17 9.55 10.01 -6.73
N TYR A 18 8.52 9.56 -7.44
CA TYR A 18 8.66 8.94 -8.77
C TYR A 18 9.34 9.86 -9.78
N TYR A 19 8.93 11.13 -9.83
CA TYR A 19 9.50 12.13 -10.74
C TYR A 19 10.75 12.84 -10.21
N ARG A 20 11.18 12.51 -9.00
CA ARG A 20 12.31 13.13 -8.28
C ARG A 20 12.18 14.65 -8.23
N CYS A 21 11.06 15.09 -7.67
CA CYS A 21 10.69 16.49 -7.57
C CYS A 21 11.58 17.25 -6.59
N GLY A 22 11.86 16.66 -5.43
CA GLY A 22 12.83 17.18 -4.46
C GLY A 22 14.17 16.46 -4.53
N LYS A 23 15.25 17.15 -4.15
CA LYS A 23 16.61 16.58 -4.13
C LYS A 23 16.78 15.51 -3.05
N ASP A 24 16.05 15.64 -1.95
CA ASP A 24 16.08 14.76 -0.78
C ASP A 24 14.68 14.19 -0.47
N TRP A 25 13.77 14.18 -1.45
CA TRP A 25 12.42 13.66 -1.23
C TRP A 25 12.42 12.14 -1.23
N ASP A 26 11.67 11.56 -0.30
CA ASP A 26 11.65 10.13 -0.04
C ASP A 26 11.40 9.29 -1.30
N THR A 27 12.05 8.14 -1.30
CA THR A 27 11.81 7.09 -2.27
C THR A 27 10.37 6.60 -2.19
N PHE A 28 9.73 6.35 -3.33
CA PHE A 28 8.38 5.80 -3.50
C PHE A 28 8.33 4.29 -3.16
N ASN A 29 8.77 3.97 -1.95
CA ASN A 29 8.85 2.62 -1.39
C ASN A 29 7.51 2.17 -0.77
N GLY A 30 6.63 3.13 -0.52
CA GLY A 30 5.22 2.93 -0.17
C GLY A 30 4.30 3.48 -1.27
N ALA A 31 3.11 2.92 -1.39
CA ALA A 31 2.05 3.44 -2.25
C ALA A 31 0.67 3.22 -1.61
N GLU A 32 -0.05 4.31 -1.33
CA GLU A 32 -1.46 4.31 -0.97
C GLU A 32 -2.31 4.48 -2.23
N PHE A 33 -3.24 3.56 -2.47
CA PHE A 33 -4.09 3.58 -3.66
C PHE A 33 -5.43 2.88 -3.44
N SER A 34 -6.37 3.15 -4.34
CA SER A 34 -7.61 2.37 -4.47
C SER A 34 -7.67 1.62 -5.78
N LEU A 35 -8.40 0.50 -5.76
CA LEU A 35 -8.81 -0.25 -6.94
C LEU A 35 -10.29 -0.01 -7.18
N THR A 36 -10.66 0.17 -8.44
CA THR A 36 -12.05 0.39 -8.87
C THR A 36 -12.41 -0.46 -10.08
N GLU A 37 -13.71 -0.67 -10.31
CA GLU A 37 -14.24 -1.41 -11.47
C GLU A 37 -14.29 -0.54 -12.74
N ASP A 38 -14.27 0.78 -12.58
CA ASP A 38 -14.30 1.75 -13.67
C ASP A 38 -13.15 2.76 -13.55
N GLU A 39 -12.80 3.35 -14.70
CA GLU A 39 -11.70 4.30 -14.83
C GLU A 39 -11.96 5.63 -14.12
N ALA A 40 -13.23 6.04 -13.97
CA ALA A 40 -13.60 7.28 -13.30
C ALA A 40 -13.48 7.20 -11.77
N GLY A 41 -13.39 5.99 -11.23
CA GLY A 41 -13.24 5.71 -9.80
C GLY A 41 -14.54 5.67 -9.01
N GLU A 42 -15.69 5.55 -9.69
CA GLU A 42 -17.02 5.62 -9.05
C GLU A 42 -17.41 4.31 -8.35
N LYS A 43 -16.90 3.17 -8.82
CA LYS A 43 -17.18 1.84 -8.28
C LYS A 43 -15.96 1.31 -7.55
N SER A 44 -15.87 1.66 -6.27
CA SER A 44 -14.83 1.16 -5.37
C SER A 44 -14.82 -0.37 -5.30
N PHE A 45 -13.62 -0.94 -5.31
CA PHE A 45 -13.38 -2.37 -5.15
C PHE A 45 -12.62 -2.65 -3.84
N PHE A 46 -11.45 -2.04 -3.64
CA PHE A 46 -10.64 -2.22 -2.42
C PHE A 46 -9.58 -1.12 -2.29
N HIS A 47 -9.16 -0.80 -1.06
CA HIS A 47 -8.09 0.16 -0.78
C HIS A 47 -6.84 -0.52 -0.23
N PHE A 48 -5.65 -0.04 -0.61
CA PHE A 48 -4.40 -0.64 -0.20
C PHE A 48 -3.34 0.39 0.14
N ASP A 49 -2.54 0.05 1.14
CA ASP A 49 -1.16 0.49 1.25
C ASP A 49 -0.23 -0.67 0.92
N PHE A 50 0.65 -0.47 -0.05
CA PHE A 50 1.75 -1.40 -0.32
C PHE A 50 3.06 -0.81 0.17
N TYR A 51 3.85 -1.62 0.88
CA TYR A 51 5.21 -1.27 1.33
C TYR A 51 6.21 -2.33 0.89
N ASN A 52 7.33 -1.90 0.32
CA ASN A 52 8.42 -2.78 -0.08
C ASN A 52 9.40 -3.07 1.09
N LEU A 53 10.45 -3.86 0.84
CA LEU A 53 11.43 -4.23 1.87
C LEU A 53 12.19 -3.03 2.47
N PRO A 54 12.70 -2.07 1.67
CA PRO A 54 13.26 -0.84 2.20
C PRO A 54 12.31 -0.07 3.14
N ALA A 55 11.04 0.10 2.77
CA ALA A 55 10.05 0.77 3.63
C ALA A 55 9.82 -0.02 4.94
N LEU A 56 9.65 -1.34 4.85
CA LEU A 56 9.48 -2.19 6.03
C LEU A 56 10.69 -2.10 6.98
N HIS A 57 11.90 -2.10 6.44
CA HIS A 57 13.11 -1.96 7.24
C HIS A 57 13.16 -0.61 7.96
N GLN A 58 12.84 0.48 7.25
CA GLN A 58 12.81 1.82 7.84
C GLN A 58 11.77 1.92 8.96
N MET A 59 10.55 1.44 8.72
CA MET A 59 9.48 1.40 9.74
C MET A 59 9.91 0.65 11.01
N ILE A 60 10.60 -0.49 10.87
CA ILE A 60 11.11 -1.25 12.02
C ILE A 60 12.20 -0.47 12.77
N GLN A 61 13.11 0.20 12.06
CA GLN A 61 14.18 1.00 12.68
C GLN A 61 13.62 2.18 13.46
N ASP A 62 12.59 2.82 12.92
CA ASP A 62 11.98 4.01 13.50
C ASP A 62 10.95 3.66 14.60
N GLY A 63 10.61 2.37 14.76
CA GLY A 63 9.60 1.92 15.71
C GLY A 63 8.18 2.28 15.28
N GLU A 64 7.96 2.47 13.98
CA GLU A 64 6.68 2.83 13.37
C GLU A 64 5.86 1.61 12.95
N PHE A 65 4.64 1.86 12.45
CA PHE A 65 3.62 0.89 12.03
C PHE A 65 3.01 0.04 13.18
N ILE A 66 3.82 -0.69 13.94
CA ILE A 66 3.41 -1.40 15.15
C ILE A 66 4.36 -1.02 16.28
N GLU A 67 3.82 -0.38 17.32
CA GLU A 67 4.58 0.05 18.49
C GLU A 67 5.26 -1.15 19.20
N PRO A 68 6.50 -1.01 19.71
CA PRO A 68 7.21 -2.08 20.42
C PRO A 68 6.45 -2.70 21.59
N GLU A 69 5.55 -1.95 22.21
CA GLU A 69 4.71 -2.37 23.34
C GLU A 69 3.49 -3.19 22.91
N SER A 70 3.17 -3.21 21.61
CA SER A 70 2.03 -3.95 21.07
C SER A 70 2.23 -5.46 21.22
N PRO A 71 1.16 -6.22 21.56
CA PRO A 71 1.22 -7.69 21.58
C PRO A 71 1.55 -8.28 20.21
N ASP A 72 1.28 -7.56 19.11
CA ASP A 72 1.57 -7.99 17.75
C ASP A 72 3.02 -7.74 17.31
N TYR A 73 3.80 -6.96 18.06
CA TYR A 73 5.14 -6.54 17.65
C TYR A 73 6.07 -7.72 17.36
N LEU A 74 6.09 -8.73 18.24
CA LEU A 74 6.91 -9.93 18.03
C LEU A 74 6.45 -10.76 16.82
N ASN A 75 5.15 -10.76 16.52
CA ASN A 75 4.63 -11.44 15.34
C ASN A 75 5.00 -10.65 14.07
N PHE A 76 4.92 -9.32 14.11
CA PHE A 76 5.32 -8.43 13.03
C PHE A 76 6.79 -8.63 12.65
N LEU A 77 7.70 -8.62 13.63
CA LEU A 77 9.13 -8.88 13.37
C LEU A 77 9.38 -10.27 12.76
N LYS A 78 8.62 -11.30 13.18
CA LYS A 78 8.70 -12.63 12.57
C LYS A 78 8.25 -12.60 11.12
N GLN A 79 7.14 -11.92 10.80
CA GLN A 79 6.68 -11.79 9.42
C GLN A 79 7.69 -11.04 8.55
N ALA A 80 8.29 -9.98 9.08
CA ALA A 80 9.33 -9.22 8.40
C ALA A 80 10.57 -10.07 8.09
N GLU A 81 11.04 -10.89 9.04
CA GLU A 81 12.18 -11.78 8.79
C GLU A 81 11.87 -12.88 7.78
N ARG A 82 10.66 -13.46 7.82
CA ARG A 82 10.19 -14.43 6.82
C ARG A 82 10.11 -13.83 5.43
N LEU A 83 9.69 -12.56 5.34
CA LEU A 83 9.66 -11.82 4.08
C LEU A 83 11.08 -11.59 3.55
N LYS A 84 11.99 -11.08 4.39
CA LYS A 84 13.38 -10.79 4.04
C LYS A 84 14.18 -12.04 3.63
N SER A 85 13.99 -13.15 4.34
CA SER A 85 14.67 -14.43 4.06
C SER A 85 14.14 -15.13 2.80
N GLY A 86 13.02 -14.68 2.25
CA GLY A 86 12.38 -15.30 1.09
C GLY A 86 11.48 -16.48 1.41
N GLU A 87 11.18 -16.74 2.69
CA GLU A 87 10.21 -17.75 3.09
C GLU A 87 8.80 -17.42 2.59
N GLN A 88 8.48 -16.13 2.47
CA GLN A 88 7.24 -15.64 1.86
C GLN A 88 7.48 -14.46 0.92
N ASP A 89 6.57 -14.26 -0.03
CA ASP A 89 6.62 -13.17 -1.02
C ASP A 89 5.96 -11.88 -0.53
N TRP A 90 5.05 -11.99 0.43
CA TRP A 90 4.27 -10.89 1.00
C TRP A 90 3.63 -11.32 2.32
N PHE A 91 3.13 -10.36 3.10
CA PHE A 91 2.21 -10.62 4.22
C PHE A 91 1.25 -9.43 4.43
N VAL A 92 0.12 -9.68 5.11
CA VAL A 92 -0.85 -8.64 5.46
C VAL A 92 -0.43 -7.99 6.77
N GLY A 93 -0.11 -6.70 6.74
CA GLY A 93 0.23 -5.92 7.94
C GLY A 93 -1.00 -5.53 8.76
N ALA A 94 -2.10 -5.18 8.09
CA ALA A 94 -3.36 -4.81 8.72
C ALA A 94 -4.53 -5.00 7.75
N LEU A 95 -5.73 -5.22 8.30
CA LEU A 95 -7.00 -5.18 7.58
C LEU A 95 -7.94 -4.26 8.35
N TYR A 96 -8.63 -3.36 7.65
CA TYR A 96 -9.53 -2.41 8.29
C TYR A 96 -10.98 -2.75 7.92
N TYR A 97 -11.78 -2.86 8.97
CA TYR A 97 -13.22 -3.04 8.91
C TYR A 97 -13.90 -1.83 9.54
N PRO A 98 -15.18 -1.55 9.22
CA PRO A 98 -15.86 -0.36 9.73
C PRO A 98 -15.88 -0.26 11.27
N HIS A 99 -15.95 -1.41 11.96
CA HIS A 99 -16.11 -1.47 13.42
C HIS A 99 -15.21 -2.54 14.08
N PHE A 100 -14.15 -2.96 13.39
CA PHE A 100 -13.27 -4.04 13.86
C PHE A 100 -11.84 -3.85 13.36
N SER A 101 -10.88 -3.97 14.27
CA SER A 101 -9.45 -3.98 13.94
C SER A 101 -8.88 -5.33 14.40
N PRO A 102 -8.67 -6.28 13.47
CA PRO A 102 -8.07 -7.57 13.80
C PRO A 102 -6.61 -7.44 14.22
N ASP A 103 -6.15 -8.44 14.98
CA ASP A 103 -4.73 -8.64 15.22
C ASP A 103 -4.01 -9.18 13.96
N LEU A 104 -2.68 -9.18 14.00
CA LEU A 104 -1.85 -9.60 12.87
C LEU A 104 -2.03 -11.10 12.54
N ALA A 105 -2.33 -11.93 13.54
CA ALA A 105 -2.58 -13.35 13.34
C ALA A 105 -3.84 -13.58 12.49
N PHE A 106 -4.93 -12.88 12.82
CA PHE A 106 -6.17 -12.87 12.05
C PHE A 106 -5.93 -12.35 10.63
N CYS A 107 -5.17 -11.26 10.47
CA CYS A 107 -4.88 -10.69 9.14
C CYS A 107 -4.20 -11.69 8.18
N ASN A 108 -3.38 -12.61 8.71
CA ASN A 108 -2.57 -13.54 7.92
C ASN A 108 -3.14 -14.98 7.86
N ALA A 109 -4.17 -15.31 8.64
CA ALA A 109 -4.92 -16.57 8.53
C ALA A 109 -5.50 -16.88 7.12
N PRO A 110 -5.97 -15.89 6.32
CA PRO A 110 -6.54 -16.11 4.98
C PRO A 110 -5.49 -16.55 3.97
N ALA A 111 -4.30 -15.93 4.01
CA ALA A 111 -3.17 -16.30 3.18
C ALA A 111 -2.75 -17.77 3.41
N GLN A 112 -2.99 -18.30 4.61
CA GLN A 112 -2.72 -19.70 4.97
C GLN A 112 -3.85 -20.66 4.58
N SER A 113 -5.10 -20.18 4.55
CA SER A 113 -6.28 -21.01 4.26
C SER A 113 -6.77 -20.94 2.81
N GLY A 114 -6.26 -19.97 2.02
CA GLY A 114 -6.65 -19.74 0.63
C GLY A 114 -7.97 -18.97 0.46
N ALA A 115 -8.51 -18.41 1.54
CA ALA A 115 -9.76 -17.64 1.51
C ALA A 115 -9.51 -16.20 1.00
N PRO A 116 -10.32 -15.70 0.03
CA PRO A 116 -10.26 -14.30 -0.39
C PRO A 116 -10.54 -13.31 0.75
N LEU A 117 -9.93 -12.13 0.71
CA LEU A 117 -10.17 -11.04 1.65
C LEU A 117 -11.65 -10.66 1.73
N THR A 118 -12.36 -10.67 0.60
CA THR A 118 -13.79 -10.37 0.52
C THR A 118 -14.69 -11.39 1.23
N GLN A 119 -14.14 -12.53 1.65
CA GLN A 119 -14.85 -13.58 2.38
C GLN A 119 -14.50 -13.60 3.88
N LEU A 120 -13.60 -12.72 4.33
CA LEU A 120 -13.22 -12.59 5.74
C LEU A 120 -14.18 -11.71 6.49
N LEU A 121 -15.41 -12.18 6.63
CA LEU A 121 -16.48 -11.41 7.27
C LEU A 121 -16.19 -11.27 8.77
N SER A 122 -16.15 -10.02 9.25
CA SER A 122 -16.05 -9.75 10.68
C SER A 122 -16.77 -8.43 11.04
N PRO A 123 -17.89 -8.46 11.79
CA PRO A 123 -18.76 -9.61 12.09
C PRO A 123 -19.63 -10.03 10.90
N ALA A 124 -19.95 -9.10 9.98
CA ALA A 124 -20.88 -9.34 8.86
C ALA A 124 -20.45 -8.67 7.53
N VAL A 125 -19.35 -7.93 7.53
CA VAL A 125 -18.83 -7.22 6.35
C VAL A 125 -17.36 -7.61 6.11
N PRO A 126 -16.90 -7.59 4.84
CA PRO A 126 -15.49 -7.77 4.53
C PRO A 126 -14.66 -6.52 4.92
N PRO A 127 -13.32 -6.64 4.98
CA PRO A 127 -12.47 -5.46 5.08
C PRO A 127 -12.61 -4.62 3.81
N TYR A 128 -12.42 -3.31 3.93
CA TYR A 128 -12.44 -2.39 2.78
C TYR A 128 -11.05 -1.81 2.47
N TYR A 129 -10.09 -2.01 3.36
CA TYR A 129 -8.72 -1.51 3.25
C TYR A 129 -7.74 -2.55 3.82
N GLY A 130 -6.56 -2.66 3.24
CA GLY A 130 -5.48 -3.50 3.77
C GLY A 130 -4.09 -2.92 3.57
N VAL A 131 -3.19 -3.21 4.51
CA VAL A 131 -1.76 -2.91 4.39
C VAL A 131 -1.03 -4.18 4.01
N ILE A 132 -0.24 -4.15 2.94
CA ILE A 132 0.51 -5.32 2.44
C ILE A 132 2.00 -4.98 2.39
N PHE A 133 2.80 -5.84 3.00
CA PHE A 133 4.26 -5.80 2.87
C PHE A 133 4.71 -6.77 1.80
N LEU A 134 5.60 -6.32 0.91
CA LEU A 134 6.03 -7.03 -0.29
C LEU A 134 7.51 -7.38 -0.20
N ARG A 135 7.88 -8.58 -0.68
CA ARG A 135 9.28 -8.95 -0.91
C ARG A 135 9.77 -8.33 -2.21
N GLU A 136 9.85 -7.01 -2.22
CA GLU A 136 10.32 -6.18 -3.32
C GLU A 136 11.43 -5.27 -2.81
N GLU A 137 12.54 -5.22 -3.52
CA GLU A 137 13.68 -4.35 -3.19
C GLU A 137 13.65 -3.06 -4.03
N GLN A 138 13.01 -3.11 -5.20
CA GLN A 138 12.89 -1.94 -6.05
C GLN A 138 11.85 -0.97 -5.48
N PRO A 139 12.05 0.34 -5.67
CA PRO A 139 10.98 1.31 -5.47
C PRO A 139 9.71 0.90 -6.24
N LEU A 140 8.54 1.16 -5.66
CA LEU A 140 7.23 0.75 -6.18
C LEU A 140 6.81 1.61 -7.38
N SER A 141 7.60 1.60 -8.45
CA SER A 141 7.28 2.35 -9.68
C SER A 141 5.92 1.91 -10.23
N PRO A 142 5.25 2.72 -11.07
CA PRO A 142 3.99 2.36 -11.74
C PRO A 142 3.95 0.92 -12.27
N LYS A 143 5.04 0.48 -12.89
CA LYS A 143 5.17 -0.87 -13.45
C LYS A 143 5.31 -1.95 -12.37
N VAL A 144 6.09 -1.69 -11.33
CA VAL A 144 6.30 -2.63 -10.21
C VAL A 144 5.02 -2.75 -9.40
N LEU A 145 4.35 -1.63 -9.11
CA LEU A 145 3.11 -1.57 -8.35
C LEU A 145 1.98 -2.36 -9.04
N THR A 146 1.73 -2.07 -10.32
CA THR A 146 0.70 -2.79 -11.10
C THR A 146 1.01 -4.28 -11.21
N HIS A 147 2.28 -4.65 -11.40
CA HIS A 147 2.69 -6.06 -11.39
C HIS A 147 2.36 -6.77 -10.07
N TRP A 148 2.64 -6.15 -8.92
CA TRP A 148 2.32 -6.72 -7.61
C TRP A 148 0.82 -6.83 -7.40
N VAL A 149 0.05 -5.81 -7.78
CA VAL A 149 -1.42 -5.86 -7.71
C VAL A 149 -1.99 -7.02 -8.54
N GLU A 150 -1.53 -7.19 -9.78
CA GLU A 150 -1.96 -8.31 -10.62
C GLU A 150 -1.52 -9.66 -10.03
N ARG A 151 -0.30 -9.77 -9.50
CA ARG A 151 0.19 -11.00 -8.85
C ARG A 151 -0.64 -11.36 -7.63
N LEU A 152 -1.03 -10.37 -6.84
CA LEU A 152 -1.80 -10.54 -5.61
C LEU A 152 -3.31 -10.71 -5.85
N SER A 153 -3.80 -10.42 -7.05
CA SER A 153 -5.23 -10.57 -7.38
C SER A 153 -5.78 -11.97 -7.07
N GLN A 154 -5.08 -13.02 -7.48
CA GLN A 154 -5.48 -14.40 -7.21
C GLN A 154 -5.48 -14.76 -5.72
N PRO A 155 -4.37 -14.61 -4.97
CA PRO A 155 -4.35 -14.99 -3.56
C PRO A 155 -5.22 -14.10 -2.67
N LEU A 156 -5.39 -12.80 -2.97
CA LEU A 156 -6.19 -11.90 -2.15
C LEU A 156 -7.67 -11.92 -2.50
N PHE A 157 -8.05 -12.16 -3.76
CA PHE A 157 -9.44 -12.04 -4.20
C PHE A 157 -10.01 -13.31 -4.82
N GLY A 158 -9.22 -14.39 -4.90
CA GLY A 158 -9.64 -15.69 -5.42
C GLY A 158 -9.77 -15.76 -6.94
N ALA A 159 -9.54 -14.65 -7.65
CA ALA A 159 -9.63 -14.59 -9.10
C ALA A 159 -8.57 -13.62 -9.67
N PRO A 160 -7.95 -13.96 -10.82
CA PRO A 160 -6.93 -13.10 -11.39
C PRO A 160 -7.58 -11.95 -12.17
N PHE A 161 -7.06 -10.75 -12.03
CA PHE A 161 -7.43 -9.59 -12.83
C PHE A 161 -6.20 -8.88 -13.42
N SER A 162 -6.41 -8.11 -14.48
CA SER A 162 -5.43 -7.14 -14.97
C SER A 162 -5.58 -5.81 -14.23
N CYS A 163 -4.51 -5.04 -14.18
CA CYS A 163 -4.50 -3.75 -13.50
C CYS A 163 -3.88 -2.69 -14.41
N THR A 164 -4.50 -1.51 -14.47
CA THR A 164 -3.93 -0.33 -15.10
C THR A 164 -4.09 0.87 -14.18
N LEU A 165 -3.17 1.82 -14.26
CA LEU A 165 -3.34 3.12 -13.62
C LEU A 165 -4.46 3.88 -14.33
N ALA A 166 -5.34 4.50 -13.54
CA ALA A 166 -6.43 5.33 -14.05
C ALA A 166 -5.93 6.70 -14.51
N ASP A 167 -5.05 7.32 -13.73
CA ASP A 167 -4.39 8.58 -14.05
C ASP A 167 -2.90 8.49 -13.71
N VAL A 168 -2.08 9.13 -14.53
CA VAL A 168 -0.64 9.27 -14.32
C VAL A 168 -0.28 10.72 -14.62
N PRO A 169 -0.04 11.55 -13.60
CA PRO A 169 0.27 12.95 -13.83
C PRO A 169 1.58 13.06 -14.60
N THR A 170 1.69 14.08 -15.46
CA THR A 170 2.97 14.35 -16.13
C THR A 170 4.02 14.82 -15.11
N ARG A 171 5.31 14.66 -15.44
CA ARG A 171 6.40 15.23 -14.63
C ARG A 171 6.21 16.72 -14.37
N GLN A 172 5.71 17.47 -15.35
CA GLN A 172 5.46 18.91 -15.20
C GLN A 172 4.35 19.20 -14.19
N MET A 173 3.28 18.41 -14.20
CA MET A 173 2.18 18.53 -13.23
C MET A 173 2.68 18.21 -11.82
N ALA A 174 3.39 17.10 -11.64
CA ALA A 174 3.96 16.72 -10.35
C ALA A 174 4.93 17.79 -9.83
N MET A 175 5.77 18.35 -10.71
CA MET A 175 6.71 19.40 -10.33
C MET A 175 6.03 20.70 -9.92
N LYS A 176 5.03 21.14 -10.68
CA LYS A 176 4.25 22.32 -10.34
C LYS A 176 3.55 22.15 -8.99
N ASN A 177 2.91 21.00 -8.78
CA ASN A 177 2.22 20.70 -7.53
C ASN A 177 3.21 20.66 -6.35
N PHE A 178 4.38 20.02 -6.50
CA PHE A 178 5.45 20.04 -5.49
C PHE A 178 5.90 21.46 -5.12
N GLU A 179 6.16 22.31 -6.12
CA GLU A 179 6.57 23.70 -5.88
C GLU A 179 5.49 24.54 -5.18
N GLU A 180 4.22 24.31 -5.50
CA GLU A 180 3.06 24.97 -4.87
C GLU A 180 2.92 24.56 -3.40
N GLU A 181 2.99 23.27 -3.10
CA GLU A 181 2.93 22.75 -1.72
C GLU A 181 4.12 23.24 -0.88
N MET A 182 5.36 23.14 -1.39
CA MET A 182 6.55 23.59 -0.66
C MET A 182 6.55 25.10 -0.39
N ARG A 183 5.97 25.90 -1.29
CA ARG A 183 5.77 27.34 -1.04
C ARG A 183 4.79 27.58 0.10
N GLY A 184 3.76 26.75 0.23
CA GLY A 184 2.82 26.78 1.35
C GLY A 184 3.51 26.52 2.69
N PHE A 185 4.40 25.53 2.75
CA PHE A 185 5.21 25.23 3.95
C PHE A 185 6.20 26.35 4.33
N HIS A 186 6.83 26.99 3.34
CA HIS A 186 7.73 28.12 3.62
C HIS A 186 6.99 29.44 3.91
N GLY A 187 5.70 29.54 3.55
CA GLY A 187 4.85 30.71 3.79
C GLY A 187 4.17 30.74 5.16
N THR A 188 4.22 29.66 5.93
CA THR A 188 3.60 29.52 7.27
C THR A 188 4.62 29.58 8.40
N ASN A 189 5.65 30.43 8.29
CA ASN A 189 6.42 30.83 9.46
C ASN A 189 5.53 31.71 10.36
N PRO A 190 5.18 31.31 11.60
CA PRO A 190 4.36 32.12 12.50
C PRO A 190 5.20 33.15 13.28
N GLU A 191 6.25 33.71 12.68
CA GLU A 191 7.08 34.76 13.29
C GLU A 191 7.53 35.79 12.24
N THR A 192 6.60 36.68 11.88
CA THR A 192 6.86 38.13 11.68
C THR A 192 5.64 38.92 12.13
#